data_AF-A0A8T4SPG4-F1
#
_entry.id   AF-A0A8T4SPG4-F1
#
_cell.length_a   1.000
_cell.length_b   1.000
_cell.length_c   1.000
_cell.angle_alpha   90.00
_cell.angle_beta   90.00
_cell.angle_gamma   90.00
#
_symmetry.space_group_name_H-M   'P 1'
#
loop_
_entity.id
_entity.type
_entity.pdbx_description
1 polymer ?
#
loop_
_entity_poly.entity_id
_entity_poly.type
_entity_poly.pdbx_seq_one_letter_code
_entity_poly.pdbx_strand_id
1 'polypeptide(L)'
;MAKLGFNYLPYGLMVALVLIVAAVSLITGQQQNAQGALVIDAGQEKVLGCIDSDKENDPWKFGDVRVGTIKYEDSCFEKTLKQYKCGKDSRAVLVRDFRCAQGCEKGACKRNI
;
A
#
# COMPACT_ATOMS: atom_id res chain seq x y z
N MET A 1 -53.11 -28.26 -59.04
CA MET A 1 -52.36 -27.00 -58.78
C MET A 1 -51.95 -26.99 -57.32
N ALA A 2 -50.68 -27.20 -57.01
CA ALA A 2 -50.17 -27.09 -55.64
C ALA A 2 -49.10 -25.99 -55.62
N LYS A 3 -49.42 -24.89 -54.94
CA LYS A 3 -48.54 -23.74 -54.68
C LYS A 3 -47.42 -24.19 -53.74
N LEU A 4 -46.16 -24.15 -54.20
CA LEU A 4 -45.00 -24.17 -53.30
C LEU A 4 -44.83 -22.76 -52.72
N GLY A 5 -45.32 -22.58 -51.49
CA GLY A 5 -45.14 -21.35 -50.71
C GLY A 5 -44.68 -21.70 -49.31
N PHE A 6 -43.46 -22.23 -49.18
CA PHE A 6 -42.88 -22.59 -47.89
C PHE A 6 -42.02 -21.41 -47.38
N ASN A 7 -42.66 -20.47 -46.67
CA ASN A 7 -42.03 -19.34 -45.98
C ASN A 7 -41.26 -19.76 -44.70
N TYR A 8 -40.25 -20.62 -44.84
CA TYR A 8 -39.40 -21.07 -43.71
C TYR A 8 -38.06 -20.35 -43.66
N LEU A 9 -37.72 -19.59 -44.70
CA LEU A 9 -36.50 -18.79 -44.80
C LEU A 9 -36.31 -17.79 -43.64
N PRO A 10 -37.34 -17.02 -43.19
CA PRO A 10 -37.14 -16.11 -42.08
C PRO A 10 -36.99 -16.84 -40.74
N TYR A 11 -37.68 -17.96 -40.55
CA TYR A 11 -37.60 -18.75 -39.31
C TYR A 11 -36.24 -19.43 -39.14
N GLY A 12 -35.67 -19.99 -40.22
CA GLY A 12 -34.32 -20.57 -40.19
C GLY A 12 -33.25 -19.54 -39.85
N LEU A 13 -33.39 -18.32 -40.36
CA LEU A 13 -32.45 -17.22 -40.10
C LEU A 13 -32.55 -16.71 -38.65
N MET A 14 -33.76 -16.66 -38.09
CA MET A 14 -33.96 -16.29 -36.69
C MET A 14 -33.41 -17.34 -35.72
N VAL A 15 -33.58 -18.63 -36.00
CA VAL A 15 -33.00 -19.71 -35.17
C VAL A 15 -31.47 -19.68 -35.21
N ALA A 16 -30.87 -19.46 -36.39
CA ALA A 16 -29.43 -19.32 -36.51
C ALA A 16 -28.89 -18.13 -35.72
N LEU A 17 -29.56 -16.97 -35.76
CA LEU A 17 -29.19 -15.79 -34.99
C LEU A 17 -29.27 -16.03 -33.47
N VAL A 18 -30.33 -16.68 -32.99
CA VAL A 18 -30.50 -16.99 -31.56
C VAL A 18 -29.38 -17.91 -31.06
N LEU A 19 -28.98 -18.91 -31.85
CA LEU A 19 -27.88 -19.81 -31.50
C LEU A 19 -26.52 -19.10 -31.47
N ILE A 20 -26.26 -18.17 -32.39
CA ILE A 20 -25.03 -17.37 -32.40
C ILE A 20 -24.99 -16.44 -31.18
N VAL A 21 -26.09 -15.75 -30.87
CA VAL A 21 -26.17 -14.85 -29.71
C VAL A 21 -25.98 -15.63 -28.39
N ALA A 22 -26.55 -16.84 -28.29
CA ALA A 22 -26.35 -17.70 -27.12
C ALA A 22 -24.89 -18.14 -26.97
N ALA A 23 -24.24 -18.55 -28.07
CA ALA A 23 -22.82 -18.91 -28.06
C ALA A 23 -21.90 -17.73 -27.69
N VAL A 24 -22.18 -16.54 -28.23
CA VAL A 24 -21.42 -15.31 -27.91
C VAL A 24 -21.62 -14.92 -26.45
N SER A 25 -22.82 -15.06 -25.90
CA SER A 25 -23.12 -14.77 -24.48
C SER A 25 -22.46 -15.77 -23.53
N LEU A 26 -22.27 -17.02 -23.94
CA LEU A 26 -21.49 -18.03 -23.21
C LEU A 26 -20.00 -17.67 -23.16
N ILE A 27 -19.44 -17.12 -24.24
CA ILE A 27 -18.02 -16.75 -24.33
C ILE A 27 -17.74 -15.45 -23.55
N THR A 28 -18.66 -14.48 -23.56
CA THR A 28 -18.49 -13.19 -22.86
C THR A 28 -18.99 -13.20 -21.41
N GLY A 29 -19.84 -14.16 -21.03
CA GLY A 29 -20.36 -14.33 -19.67
C GLY A 29 -19.35 -14.90 -18.67
N GLN A 30 -18.19 -15.37 -19.12
CA GLN A 30 -17.15 -15.93 -18.24
C GLN A 30 -16.23 -14.88 -17.60
N GLN A 31 -16.55 -13.60 -17.72
CA GLN A 31 -15.82 -12.51 -17.06
C GLN A 31 -16.72 -11.78 -16.06
N GLN A 32 -17.22 -12.49 -15.06
CA GLN A 32 -17.67 -11.87 -13.82
C GLN A 32 -16.96 -12.53 -12.65
N ASN A 33 -16.41 -11.67 -11.79
CA ASN A 33 -15.70 -11.98 -10.55
C ASN A 33 -14.25 -12.42 -10.69
N ALA A 34 -13.42 -11.50 -11.19
CA ALA A 34 -12.14 -11.25 -10.51
C ALA A 34 -12.44 -10.67 -9.12
N GLN A 35 -13.02 -11.48 -8.22
CA GLN A 35 -12.84 -11.28 -6.80
C GLN A 35 -11.40 -11.68 -6.54
N GLY A 36 -10.48 -10.74 -6.74
CA GLY A 36 -9.20 -10.80 -6.09
C GLY A 36 -9.50 -10.87 -4.60
N ALA A 37 -9.52 -12.08 -4.05
CA ALA A 37 -9.42 -12.25 -2.62
C ALA A 37 -8.13 -11.52 -2.23
N LEU A 38 -8.26 -10.55 -1.33
CA LEU A 38 -7.10 -10.01 -0.66
C LEU A 38 -6.46 -11.21 0.03
N VAL A 39 -5.42 -11.78 -0.58
CA VAL A 39 -4.49 -12.66 0.11
C VAL A 39 -3.79 -11.72 1.09
N ILE A 40 -4.39 -11.52 2.26
CA ILE A 40 -3.60 -11.19 3.43
C ILE A 40 -2.74 -12.43 3.58
N ASP A 41 -1.52 -12.33 3.06
CA ASP A 41 -0.46 -13.28 3.31
C ASP A 41 -0.35 -13.36 4.83
N ALA A 42 -0.99 -14.38 5.41
CA ALA A 42 -0.84 -14.73 6.82
C ALA A 42 0.57 -15.28 7.10
N GLY A 43 1.48 -15.24 6.11
CA GLY A 43 2.93 -15.32 6.26
C GLY A 43 3.61 -13.96 6.54
N GLN A 44 2.88 -12.84 6.49
CA GLN A 44 3.32 -11.56 7.02
C GLN A 44 2.70 -11.29 8.39
N GLU A 45 2.98 -12.16 9.36
CA GLU A 45 3.58 -11.61 10.57
C GLU A 45 4.97 -11.07 10.19
N LYS A 46 5.00 -10.04 9.33
CA LYS A 46 6.18 -9.23 9.14
C LYS A 46 6.26 -8.54 10.48
N VAL A 47 7.03 -9.13 11.40
CA VAL A 47 7.57 -8.43 12.57
C VAL A 47 7.89 -7.05 12.05
N LEU A 48 7.05 -6.07 12.41
CA LEU A 48 7.02 -4.79 11.74
C LEU A 48 8.29 -4.09 12.20
N GLY A 49 9.38 -4.41 11.51
CA GLY A 49 10.72 -4.21 12.00
C GLY A 49 10.91 -2.74 12.25
N CYS A 50 11.46 -2.42 13.41
CA CYS A 50 11.86 -1.06 13.68
C CYS A 50 13.23 -0.83 13.06
N ILE A 51 13.30 0.13 12.14
CA ILE A 51 14.53 0.56 11.48
C ILE A 51 14.87 1.95 11.99
N ASP A 52 16.09 2.13 12.45
CA ASP A 52 16.61 3.38 13.00
C ASP A 52 17.79 3.84 12.13
N SER A 53 17.68 5.02 11.51
CA SER A 53 18.73 5.60 10.67
C SER A 53 19.89 6.20 11.49
N ASP A 54 19.70 6.34 12.80
CA ASP A 54 20.68 6.83 13.75
C ASP A 54 20.65 6.06 15.09
N LYS A 55 21.04 4.79 15.04
CA LYS A 55 21.00 3.86 16.20
C LYS A 55 21.68 4.38 17.47
N GLU A 56 22.75 5.14 17.31
CA GLU A 56 23.51 5.72 18.44
C GLU A 56 22.83 6.96 19.04
N ASN A 57 21.80 7.50 18.37
CA ASN A 57 21.11 8.75 18.74
C ASN A 57 22.11 9.90 18.93
N ASP A 58 22.94 10.13 17.92
CA ASP A 58 23.92 11.20 17.86
C ASP A 58 23.16 12.55 17.80
N PRO A 59 23.31 13.45 18.80
CA PRO A 59 22.59 14.71 18.83
C PRO A 59 22.95 15.65 17.66
N TRP A 60 24.06 15.43 16.96
CA TRP A 60 24.54 16.29 15.87
C TRP A 60 24.29 15.71 14.48
N LYS A 61 23.50 14.65 14.39
CA LYS A 61 23.10 14.00 13.15
C LYS A 61 21.58 13.87 13.12
N PHE A 62 20.99 14.14 11.97
CA PHE A 62 19.56 13.91 11.78
C PHE A 62 19.28 12.40 11.75
N GLY A 63 18.26 11.97 12.48
CA GLY A 63 17.77 10.60 12.51
C GLY A 63 16.26 10.49 12.25
N ASP A 64 15.86 9.28 11.88
CA ASP A 64 14.46 8.86 11.79
C ASP A 64 14.31 7.38 12.14
N VAL A 65 13.17 7.07 12.73
CA VAL A 65 12.73 5.70 13.03
C VAL A 65 11.55 5.34 12.16
N ARG A 66 11.62 4.16 11.53
CA ARG A 66 10.55 3.59 10.72
C ARG A 66 10.03 2.32 11.37
N VAL A 67 8.74 2.31 11.68
CA VAL A 67 8.02 1.13 12.18
C VAL A 67 7.01 0.75 11.10
N GLY A 68 7.43 -0.14 10.20
CA GLY A 68 6.63 -0.49 9.03
C GLY A 68 6.51 0.67 8.04
N THR A 69 5.28 1.16 7.85
CA THR A 69 4.98 2.31 6.98
C THR A 69 5.02 3.65 7.71
N ILE A 70 5.04 3.65 9.04
CA ILE A 70 5.05 4.87 9.85
C ILE A 70 6.50 5.34 10.04
N LYS A 71 6.73 6.65 9.85
CA LYS A 71 8.02 7.32 10.05
C LYS A 71 7.93 8.31 11.21
N TYR A 72 8.91 8.28 12.10
CA TYR A 72 9.11 9.18 13.22
C TYR A 72 10.44 9.90 13.00
N GLU A 73 10.40 11.21 12.78
CA GLU A 73 11.59 12.00 12.50
C GLU A 73 12.05 12.74 13.75
N ASP A 74 13.37 12.88 13.90
CA ASP A 74 13.94 13.73 14.93
C ASP A 74 13.50 15.18 14.71
N SER A 75 13.19 15.87 15.81
CA SER A 75 12.58 17.20 15.73
C SER A 75 13.15 18.16 16.77
N CYS A 76 13.09 19.43 16.44
CA CYS A 76 13.57 20.51 17.29
C CYS A 76 12.39 21.28 17.86
N PHE A 77 12.40 21.49 19.17
CA PHE A 77 11.52 22.42 19.85
C PHE A 77 12.38 23.42 20.62
N GLU A 78 12.46 24.66 20.11
CA GLU A 78 13.38 25.69 20.60
C GLU A 78 14.86 25.22 20.61
N LYS A 79 15.44 25.02 21.80
CA LYS A 79 16.81 24.51 22.02
C LYS A 79 16.83 23.03 22.41
N THR A 80 15.69 22.36 22.34
CA THR A 80 15.54 20.97 22.75
C THR A 80 15.38 20.09 21.53
N LEU A 81 16.24 19.09 21.41
CA LEU A 81 16.17 18.03 20.43
C LEU A 81 15.35 16.86 21.00
N LYS A 82 14.37 16.41 20.22
CA LYS A 82 13.57 15.21 20.46
C LYS A 82 13.96 14.17 19.43
N GLN A 83 14.59 13.09 19.90
CA GLN A 83 15.03 11.99 19.04
C GLN A 83 14.17 10.75 19.25
N TYR A 84 14.08 9.92 18.23
CA TYR A 84 13.44 8.63 18.32
C TYR A 84 14.46 7.52 18.14
N LYS A 85 14.22 6.40 18.84
CA LYS A 85 14.96 5.16 18.61
C LYS A 85 14.07 3.95 18.54
N CYS A 86 14.62 2.86 18.01
CA CYS A 86 13.97 1.57 18.11
C CYS A 86 14.02 0.99 19.54
N GLY A 87 12.85 0.77 20.11
CA GLY A 87 12.67 0.08 21.39
C GLY A 87 12.77 -1.44 21.26
N LYS A 88 12.87 -2.13 22.40
CA LYS A 88 12.99 -3.61 22.46
C LYS A 88 11.80 -4.35 21.82
N ASP A 89 10.62 -3.74 21.83
CA ASP A 89 9.38 -4.34 21.30
C ASP A 89 9.14 -3.97 19.82
N SER A 90 10.18 -3.58 19.07
CA SER A 90 10.05 -3.07 17.69
C SER A 90 9.13 -1.85 17.54
N ARG A 91 9.05 -1.01 18.58
CA ARG A 91 8.29 0.26 18.57
C ARG A 91 9.23 1.46 18.53
N ALA A 92 8.81 2.56 17.92
CA ALA A 92 9.50 3.84 18.05
C ALA A 92 9.32 4.37 19.47
N VAL A 93 10.41 4.75 20.11
CA VAL A 93 10.42 5.29 21.47
C VAL A 93 11.17 6.60 21.47
N LEU A 94 10.59 7.62 22.12
CA LEU A 94 11.26 8.89 22.32
C LEU A 94 12.48 8.69 23.23
N VAL A 95 13.63 9.18 22.79
CA VAL A 95 14.80 9.34 23.67
C VAL A 95 14.54 10.52 24.62
N ARG A 96 15.24 10.53 25.76
CA ARG A 96 15.21 11.68 26.67
C ARG A 96 15.58 12.95 25.88
N ASP A 97 14.78 13.99 26.06
CA ASP A 97 15.02 15.33 25.52
C ASP A 97 16.48 15.77 25.74
N PHE A 98 17.13 16.21 24.66
CA PHE A 98 18.51 16.69 24.69
C PHE A 98 18.56 18.19 24.48
N ARG A 99 19.20 18.94 25.38
CA ARG A 99 19.28 20.41 25.27
C ARG A 99 20.54 20.81 24.48
N CYS A 100 20.35 21.31 23.27
CA CYS A 100 21.42 21.79 22.41
C CYS A 100 21.97 23.14 22.91
N ALA A 101 23.29 23.23 23.11
CA ALA A 101 23.93 24.45 23.58
C ALA A 101 23.77 25.63 22.61
N GLN A 102 23.93 25.37 21.30
CA GLN A 102 23.88 26.38 20.23
C GLN A 102 22.53 26.42 19.50
N GLY A 103 21.51 25.76 20.06
CA GLY A 103 20.20 25.59 19.43
C GLY A 103 20.11 24.35 18.55
N CYS A 104 18.88 24.08 18.12
CA CYS A 104 18.49 22.90 17.37
C CYS A 104 17.93 23.33 16.01
N GLU A 105 18.28 22.61 14.95
CA GLU A 105 17.74 22.84 13.61
C GLU A 105 17.65 21.52 12.83
N LYS A 106 16.56 21.32 12.09
CA LYS A 106 16.32 20.14 11.23
C LYS A 106 16.54 18.80 11.94
N GLY A 107 16.07 18.66 13.19
CA GLY A 107 16.20 17.41 13.94
C GLY A 107 17.62 17.08 14.39
N ALA A 108 18.51 18.08 14.51
CA ALA A 108 19.84 17.92 15.07
C ALA A 108 20.31 19.20 15.79
N CYS A 109 21.26 19.07 16.71
CA CYS A 109 21.96 20.19 17.33
C CYS A 109 22.92 20.85 16.34
N LYS A 110 22.97 22.19 16.39
CA LYS A 110 23.93 22.97 15.59
C LYS A 110 25.36 22.71 16.08
N ARG A 111 26.29 22.50 15.14
CA ARG A 111 27.74 22.50 15.43
C ARG A 111 28.25 23.94 15.42
N ASN A 112 29.23 24.22 16.27
CA ASN A 112 30.03 25.44 16.17
C ASN A 112 30.96 25.24 14.98
N ILE A 113 30.78 26.00 13.91
CA ILE A 113 31.66 26.04 12.73
C ILE A 113 32.57 27.25 12.88
#